data_AF-A0A5C9AZG7-F1
#
_entry.id   AF-A0A5C9AZG7-F1
#
_cell.length_a   1.000
_cell.length_b   1.000
_cell.length_c   1.000
_cell.angle_alpha   90.00
_cell.angle_beta   90.00
_cell.angle_gamma   90.00
#
_symmetry.space_group_name_H-M   'P 1'
#
loop_
_entity.id
_entity.type
_entity.pdbx_description
1 polymer ?
#
loop_
_entity_poly.entity_id
_entity_poly.type
_entity_poly.pdbx_seq_one_letter_code
_entity_poly.pdbx_strand_id
1 'polypeptide(L)' 'MIQLTHAPINFSALTESVRSNQAGAVVLFLGTVREMTHGRQTVALDYDAYPEMAEATKPALAGR' A
#
# COMPACT_ATOMS: atom_id res chain seq x y z
N MET A 1 -2.45 6.04 -9.91
CA MET A 1 -2.94 4.64 -10.04
C MET A 1 -3.27 4.14 -8.65
N ILE A 2 -4.45 3.54 -8.45
CA ILE A 2 -4.84 2.96 -7.15
C ILE A 2 -5.41 1.56 -7.41
N GLN A 3 -4.92 0.55 -6.69
CA GLN A 3 -5.20 -0.86 -6.98
C GLN A 3 -5.26 -1.70 -5.70
N LEU A 4 -6.14 -2.71 -5.69
CA LEU A 4 -6.07 -3.84 -4.75
C LEU A 4 -5.50 -5.05 -5.47
N THR A 5 -4.70 -5.86 -4.78
CA THR A 5 -4.08 -7.03 -5.36
C THR A 5 -3.86 -8.10 -4.29
N HIS A 6 -3.98 -9.36 -4.71
CA HIS A 6 -3.56 -10.52 -3.91
C HIS A 6 -2.10 -10.92 -4.20
N ALA A 7 -1.49 -10.34 -5.25
CA ALA A 7 -0.10 -10.57 -5.58
C ALA A 7 0.84 -9.77 -4.66
N PRO A 8 2.09 -10.24 -4.44
CA PRO A 8 3.10 -9.48 -3.72
C PRO A 8 3.30 -8.08 -4.32
N ILE A 9 3.41 -7.07 -3.46
CA ILE A 9 3.58 -5.67 -3.87
C ILE A 9 5.04 -5.42 -4.24
N ASN A 10 5.30 -5.03 -5.49
CA ASN A 10 6.61 -4.57 -5.93
C ASN A 10 6.79 -3.07 -5.64
N PHE A 11 7.23 -2.75 -4.42
CA PHE A 11 7.42 -1.37 -3.96
C PHE A 11 8.48 -0.59 -4.75
N SER A 12 9.48 -1.27 -5.30
CA SER A 12 10.53 -0.64 -6.12
C SER A 12 9.95 -0.12 -7.44
N ALA A 13 9.17 -0.95 -8.14
CA ALA A 13 8.49 -0.54 -9.37
C ALA A 13 7.51 0.62 -9.13
N LEU A 14 6.78 0.61 -7.99
CA LEU A 14 5.89 1.70 -7.62
C LEU A 14 6.64 3.02 -7.39
N THR A 15 7.77 2.97 -6.68
CA THR A 15 8.60 4.16 -6.39
C THR A 15 9.14 4.76 -7.69
N GLU A 16 9.59 3.93 -8.63
CA GLU A 16 10.09 4.41 -9.92
C GLU A 16 8.98 4.99 -10.80
N SER A 17 7.77 4.40 -10.76
CA SER A 17 6.63 4.85 -11.57
C SER A 17 6.17 6.29 -11.28
N VAL A 18 6.49 6.83 -10.09
CA VAL A 18 6.14 8.19 -9.67
C VAL A 18 7.32 9.15 -9.67
N ARG A 19 8.50 8.69 -10.12
CA ARG A 19 9.70 9.52 -10.21
C ARG A 19 9.54 10.58 -11.29
N SER A 20 10.05 11.78 -11.03
CA SER A 20 10.06 12.88 -11.99
C SER A 20 11.28 13.75 -11.81
N ASN A 21 11.83 14.26 -12.92
CA ASN A 21 12.91 15.26 -12.90
C ASN A 21 12.48 16.60 -12.26
N GLN A 22 11.18 16.80 -12.05
CA GLN A 22 10.61 17.98 -11.38
C GLN A 22 10.42 17.77 -9.86
N ALA A 23 10.66 16.56 -9.35
CA ALA A 23 10.49 16.23 -7.94
C ALA A 23 11.84 15.89 -7.31
N GLY A 24 12.19 16.55 -6.20
CA GLY A 24 13.45 16.33 -5.49
C GLY A 24 13.49 15.07 -4.62
N ALA A 25 12.32 14.48 -4.32
CA ALA A 25 12.21 13.27 -3.51
C ALA A 25 10.92 12.51 -3.83
N VAL A 26 10.95 11.21 -3.56
CA VAL A 26 9.76 10.35 -3.48
C VAL A 26 9.68 9.82 -2.05
N VAL A 27 8.52 9.94 -1.42
CA VAL A 27 8.27 9.42 -0.07
C VAL A 27 7.31 8.25 -0.19
N LEU A 28 7.73 7.09 0.30
CA LEU A 28 6.93 5.87 0.31
C LEU A 28 6.53 5.52 1.74
N PHE A 29 5.24 5.27 1.96
CA PHE A 29 4.77 4.56 3.13
C PHE A 29 4.57 3.08 2.79
N LEU A 30 5.29 2.19 3.49
CA LEU A 30 5.21 0.74 3.31
C LEU A 30 4.81 0.08 4.63
N GLY A 31 3.55 -0.35 4.72
CA GLY A 31 3.07 -1.13 5.86
C GLY A 31 3.45 -2.60 5.70
N THR A 32 4.14 -3.17 6.70
CA THR A 32 4.50 -4.60 6.74
C THR A 32 3.91 -5.28 7.96
N VAL A 33 3.65 -6.59 7.85
CA VAL A 33 3.21 -7.40 8.99
C VAL A 33 4.36 -7.51 10.00
N ARG A 34 4.08 -7.22 11.26
CA ARG A 34 5.05 -7.33 12.37
C ARG A 34 5.05 -8.74 12.92
N GLU A 35 6.22 -9.25 13.27
CA GLU A 35 6.36 -10.57 13.90
C GLU A 35 5.74 -10.63 15.30
N MET A 36 5.89 -9.58 16.12
CA MET A 36 5.37 -9.56 17.49
C MET A 36 4.25 -8.53 17.65
N THR A 37 3.07 -9.00 18.07
CA THR A 37 1.88 -8.19 18.29
C THR A 37 1.25 -8.56 19.63
N HIS A 38 1.12 -7.60 20.56
CA HIS A 38 0.58 -7.81 21.92
C HIS A 38 1.24 -8.99 22.69
N GLY A 39 2.56 -9.17 22.52
CA GLY A 39 3.31 -10.23 23.20
C GLY A 39 3.13 -11.63 22.60
N ARG A 40 2.44 -11.76 21.46
CA ARG A 40 2.29 -13.02 20.72
C ARG A 40 2.99 -12.94 19.37
N GLN A 41 3.47 -14.07 18.89
CA GLN A 41 4.07 -14.18 17.56
C GLN A 41 2.95 -14.28 16.50
N THR A 42 3.00 -13.40 15.52
CA THR A 42 2.12 -13.36 14.35
C THR A 42 2.76 -14.16 13.23
N VAL A 43 2.12 -15.24 12.81
CA VAL A 43 2.58 -16.05 11.67
C VAL A 43 2.21 -15.38 10.34
N ALA A 44 0.99 -14.90 10.23
CA ALA A 44 0.47 -14.18 9.06
C ALA A 44 -0.74 -13.33 9.45
N LEU A 45 -1.13 -12.41 8.56
CA LEU A 45 -2.42 -11.71 8.59
C LEU A 45 -3.13 -11.94 7.26
N ASP A 46 -4.40 -12.32 7.33
CA ASP A 46 -5.28 -12.36 6.16
C ASP A 46 -6.00 -11.01 6.04
N TYR A 47 -5.99 -10.46 4.84
CA TYR A 47 -6.59 -9.17 4.54
C TYR A 47 -7.83 -9.37 3.66
N ASP A 48 -8.97 -8.89 4.14
CA ASP A 48 -10.22 -8.83 3.39
C ASP A 48 -10.62 -7.38 3.12
N ALA A 49 -11.19 -7.14 1.95
CA ALA A 49 -11.73 -5.84 1.57
C ALA A 49 -13.03 -6.03 0.80
N TYR A 50 -13.99 -5.12 0.98
CA TYR A 50 -15.14 -5.01 0.09
C TYR A 50 -14.73 -4.20 -1.14
N PRO A 51 -14.50 -4.83 -2.30
CA PRO A 51 -13.75 -4.19 -3.39
C PRO A 51 -14.46 -2.96 -3.94
N GLU A 52 -15.79 -3.02 -4.07
CA GLU A 52 -16.62 -1.95 -4.64
C GLU A 52 -16.55 -0.66 -3.79
N MET A 53 -16.67 -0.77 -2.46
CA MET A 53 -16.53 0.38 -1.57
C MET A 53 -15.08 0.86 -1.48
N ALA A 54 -14.12 -0.07 -1.45
CA ALA A 54 -12.72 0.28 -1.40
C ALA A 54 -12.31 1.05 -2.66
N GLU A 55 -12.77 0.64 -3.84
CA GLU A 55 -12.58 1.37 -5.10
C GLU A 55 -13.25 2.74 -5.11
N ALA A 56 -14.47 2.85 -4.58
CA ALA A 56 -15.18 4.12 -4.50
C ALA A 56 -14.56 5.13 -3.53
N THR A 57 -13.92 4.68 -2.44
CA THR A 57 -13.35 5.57 -1.40
C THR A 57 -11.92 6.00 -1.70
N LYS A 58 -11.15 5.17 -2.40
CA LYS A 58 -9.74 5.43 -2.80
C LYS A 58 -9.49 6.82 -3.42
N PRO A 59 -10.33 7.36 -4.33
CA PRO A 59 -10.10 8.68 -4.95
C PRO A 59 -10.13 9.84 -3.95
N ALA A 60 -10.87 9.72 -2.84
CA ALA A 60 -10.94 10.78 -1.83
C ALA A 60 -9.62 10.96 -1.05
N LEU A 61 -8.78 9.92 -0.99
CA LEU A 61 -7.50 9.91 -0.27
C LEU A 61 -6.33 10.39 -1.13
N ALA A 62 -6.50 10.42 -2.45
CA ALA A 62 -5.43 10.77 -3.39
C ALA A 62 -5.18 12.30 -3.51
N GLY A 63 -6.03 13.13 -2.90
CA GLY A 63 -6.04 14.57 -3.13
C GLY A 63 -6.57 14.90 -4.54
N ARG A 64 -7.25 16.04 -4.67
CA ARG A 64 -7.64 16.58 -5.98
C ARG A 64 -6.42 17.11 -6.73
#